data_AF-A0A0Q8ILB6-F1
#
_entry.id   AF-A0A0Q8ILB6-F1
#
_cell.length_a   1.000
_cell.length_b   1.000
_cell.length_c   1.000
_cell.angle_alpha   90.00
_cell.angle_beta   90.00
_cell.angle_gamma   90.00
#
_symmetry.space_group_name_H-M   'P 1'
#
loop_
_entity.id
_entity.type
_entity.pdbx_description
1 polymer ?
#
loop_
_entity_poly.entity_id
_entity_poly.type
_entity_poly.pdbx_seq_one_letter_code
_entity_poly.pdbx_strand_id
1 'polypeptide(L)'
;MKETDLIGLLREISNELKQAQAVRGGTDLRSIIENYERVVMLLLGGNLTDNLIRFSPREYLAIYSDYENPLLEKMDFAQREVNGFLVVRP
;
A
#
# COMPACT_ATOMS: atom_id res chain seq x y z
N MET A 1 -6.32 12.61 7.26
CA MET A 1 -6.38 12.78 5.79
C MET A 1 -7.83 12.60 5.29
N LYS A 2 -8.23 13.07 4.08
CA LYS A 2 -9.54 12.71 3.48
C LYS A 2 -9.42 11.40 2.68
N GLU A 3 -10.53 10.67 2.50
CA GLU A 3 -10.53 9.39 1.76
C GLU A 3 -9.94 9.52 0.34
N THR A 4 -10.30 10.59 -0.38
CA THR A 4 -9.79 10.87 -1.73
C THR A 4 -8.29 11.06 -1.76
N ASP A 5 -7.74 11.72 -0.74
CA ASP A 5 -6.31 11.96 -0.62
C ASP A 5 -5.57 10.65 -0.32
N LEU A 6 -6.16 9.79 0.53
CA LEU A 6 -5.63 8.46 0.82
C LEU A 6 -5.63 7.58 -0.43
N ILE A 7 -6.72 7.57 -1.20
CA ILE A 7 -6.78 6.83 -2.48
C ILE A 7 -5.70 7.33 -3.44
N GLY A 8 -5.46 8.64 -3.51
CA GLY A 8 -4.39 9.24 -4.30
C GLY A 8 -3.02 8.69 -3.89
N LEU A 9 -2.71 8.75 -2.59
CA LEU A 9 -1.46 8.24 -2.01
C LEU A 9 -1.26 6.74 -2.28
N LEU A 10 -2.30 5.92 -2.09
CA LEU A 10 -2.21 4.47 -2.32
C LEU A 10 -1.92 4.14 -3.79
N ARG A 11 -2.48 4.90 -4.73
CA ARG A 11 -2.21 4.76 -6.16
C ARG A 11 -0.78 5.20 -6.51
N GLU A 12 -0.30 6.28 -5.91
CA GLU A 12 1.08 6.74 -6.06
C GLU A 12 2.07 5.65 -5.60
N ILE A 13 1.89 5.12 -4.40
CA ILE A 13 2.72 4.02 -3.85
C ILE A 13 2.67 2.79 -4.76
N SER A 14 1.48 2.38 -5.23
CA SER A 14 1.34 1.25 -6.15
C SER A 14 2.12 1.46 -7.45
N ASN A 15 2.11 2.67 -8.00
CA ASN A 15 2.88 3.02 -9.20
C ASN A 15 4.39 3.00 -8.95
N GLU A 16 4.85 3.52 -7.81
CA GLU A 16 6.27 3.47 -7.43
C GLU A 16 6.75 2.03 -7.22
N LEU A 17 5.95 1.17 -6.58
CA LEU A 17 6.24 -0.27 -6.43
C LEU A 17 6.35 -0.96 -7.80
N LYS A 18 5.44 -0.64 -8.75
CA LYS A 18 5.51 -1.17 -10.13
C LYS A 18 6.79 -0.72 -10.85
N GLN A 19 7.20 0.53 -10.68
CA GLN A 19 8.45 1.04 -11.24
C GLN A 19 9.67 0.34 -10.62
N ALA A 20 9.70 0.21 -9.29
CA ALA A 20 10.77 -0.49 -8.58
C ALA A 20 10.88 -1.97 -9.03
N GLN A 21 9.74 -2.63 -9.23
CA GLN A 21 9.68 -3.98 -9.78
C GLN A 21 10.23 -4.05 -11.21
N ALA A 22 9.84 -3.11 -12.08
CA ALA A 22 10.30 -3.07 -13.46
C ALA A 22 11.82 -2.86 -13.58
N VAL A 23 12.39 -1.98 -12.75
CA VAL A 23 13.84 -1.70 -12.72
C VAL A 23 14.64 -2.91 -12.26
N ARG A 24 14.13 -3.69 -11.30
CA ARG A 24 14.82 -4.85 -10.74
C ARG A 24 14.54 -6.16 -11.47
N GLY A 25 13.64 -6.15 -12.47
CA GLY A 25 13.40 -7.27 -13.38
C GLY A 25 12.67 -8.48 -12.77
N GLY A 26 12.00 -8.31 -11.62
CA GLY A 26 11.36 -9.39 -10.86
C GLY A 26 9.84 -9.30 -10.78
N THR A 27 9.23 -10.24 -10.06
CA THR A 27 7.78 -10.21 -9.72
C THR A 27 7.55 -10.16 -8.21
N ASP A 28 8.60 -9.88 -7.44
CA ASP A 28 8.64 -10.08 -6.00
C ASP A 28 7.68 -9.13 -5.26
N LEU A 29 7.36 -7.97 -5.85
CA LEU A 29 6.44 -6.99 -5.29
C LEU A 29 4.97 -7.22 -5.68
N ARG A 30 4.65 -8.24 -6.49
CA ARG A 30 3.31 -8.43 -7.03
C ARG A 30 2.23 -8.49 -5.95
N SER A 31 2.45 -9.28 -4.89
CA SER A 31 1.49 -9.40 -3.79
C SER A 31 1.26 -8.08 -3.06
N ILE A 32 2.33 -7.31 -2.84
CA ILE A 32 2.24 -5.99 -2.20
C ILE A 32 1.42 -5.06 -3.09
N ILE A 33 1.73 -4.99 -4.39
CA ILE A 33 1.01 -4.15 -5.36
C ILE A 33 -0.48 -4.50 -5.40
N GLU A 34 -0.82 -5.79 -5.45
CA GLU A 34 -2.20 -6.28 -5.44
C GLU A 34 -2.95 -5.88 -4.16
N ASN A 35 -2.29 -5.90 -3.00
CA ASN A 35 -2.88 -5.44 -1.74
C ASN A 35 -3.23 -3.95 -1.80
N TYR A 36 -2.34 -3.09 -2.33
CA TYR A 36 -2.64 -1.66 -2.50
C TYR A 36 -3.81 -1.42 -3.45
N GLU A 37 -3.84 -2.10 -4.60
CA GLU A 37 -4.95 -1.99 -5.55
C GLU A 37 -6.27 -2.45 -4.93
N ARG A 38 -6.23 -3.53 -4.14
CA ARG A 38 -7.42 -4.05 -3.44
C ARG A 38 -7.92 -3.10 -2.37
N VAL A 39 -7.04 -2.49 -1.58
CA VAL A 39 -7.45 -1.47 -0.60
C VAL A 39 -8.12 -0.28 -1.30
N VAL A 40 -7.58 0.18 -2.44
CA VAL A 40 -8.22 1.24 -3.24
C VAL A 40 -9.62 0.85 -3.70
N MET A 41 -9.79 -0.35 -4.24
CA MET A 41 -11.11 -0.85 -4.67
C MET A 41 -12.09 -0.95 -3.48
N LEU A 42 -11.63 -1.42 -2.32
CA LEU A 42 -12.45 -1.56 -1.13
C LEU A 42 -12.85 -0.20 -0.52
N LEU A 43 -11.95 0.79 -0.54
CA LEU A 43 -12.25 2.17 -0.12
C LEU A 43 -13.32 2.78 -1.02
N LEU A 44 -13.14 2.73 -2.34
CA LEU A 44 -14.12 3.23 -3.30
C LEU A 44 -15.50 2.56 -3.16
N GLY A 45 -15.52 1.30 -2.74
CA GLY A 45 -16.74 0.55 -2.49
C GLY A 45 -17.33 0.71 -1.08
N GLY A 46 -16.67 1.43 -0.16
CA GLY A 46 -17.09 1.53 1.24
C GLY A 46 -17.08 0.21 2.02
N ASN A 47 -16.25 -0.76 1.59
CA ASN A 47 -16.26 -2.14 2.09
C ASN A 47 -14.93 -2.56 2.75
N LEU A 48 -14.04 -1.61 3.00
CA LEU A 48 -12.75 -1.86 3.61
C LEU A 48 -12.92 -2.25 5.09
N THR A 49 -12.80 -3.54 5.38
CA THR A 49 -12.97 -4.11 6.73
C THR A 49 -11.65 -4.45 7.40
N ASP A 50 -10.61 -4.73 6.61
CA ASP A 50 -9.28 -5.08 7.08
C ASP A 50 -8.21 -4.25 6.39
N ASN A 51 -7.14 -3.94 7.11
CA ASN A 51 -5.96 -3.28 6.56
C ASN A 51 -5.02 -4.30 5.89
N LEU A 52 -5.20 -4.49 4.58
CA LEU A 52 -4.42 -5.44 3.79
C LEU A 52 -2.95 -5.01 3.59
N ILE A 53 -2.60 -3.76 3.88
CA ILE A 53 -1.24 -3.22 3.69
C ILE A 53 -0.48 -3.01 5.01
N ARG A 54 -1.01 -3.50 6.14
CA ARG A 54 -0.44 -3.29 7.48
C ARG A 54 1.02 -3.74 7.63
N PHE A 55 1.47 -4.70 6.81
CA PHE A 55 2.83 -5.23 6.83
C PHE A 55 3.64 -4.90 5.58
N SER A 56 3.06 -4.16 4.63
CA SER A 56 3.71 -3.86 3.35
C SER A 56 5.10 -3.22 3.49
N PRO A 57 5.37 -2.28 4.42
CA PRO A 57 6.74 -1.75 4.58
C PRO A 57 7.76 -2.84 4.96
N ARG A 58 7.37 -3.75 5.86
CA ARG A 58 8.22 -4.86 6.30
C ARG A 58 8.42 -5.89 5.18
N GLU A 59 7.37 -6.19 4.44
CA GLU A 59 7.42 -7.11 3.29
C GLU A 59 8.35 -6.55 2.19
N TYR A 60 8.26 -5.25 1.89
CA TYR A 60 9.16 -4.59 0.96
C TYR A 60 10.63 -4.71 1.39
N LEU A 61 10.92 -4.44 2.67
CA LEU A 61 12.27 -4.56 3.22
C LEU A 61 12.79 -6.01 3.17
N ALA A 62 11.92 -7.00 3.39
CA ALA A 62 12.32 -8.40 3.28
C ALA A 62 12.74 -8.78 1.85
N ILE A 63 12.20 -8.09 0.83
CA ILE A 63 12.49 -8.36 -0.57
C ILE A 63 13.72 -7.58 -1.03
N TYR A 64 13.78 -6.27 -0.77
CA TYR A 64 14.83 -5.40 -1.33
C TYR A 64 15.87 -4.91 -0.33
N SER A 65 15.62 -5.04 0.98
CA SER A 65 16.51 -4.56 2.05
C SER A 65 16.97 -3.11 1.87
N ASP A 66 16.11 -2.30 1.23
CA ASP A 66 16.41 -0.93 0.81
C ASP A 66 15.87 0.05 1.86
N TYR A 67 16.57 0.13 2.99
CA TYR A 67 16.14 0.88 4.18
C TYR A 67 16.11 2.39 4.00
N GLU A 68 16.84 2.93 3.02
CA GLU A 68 16.89 4.36 2.73
C GLU A 68 15.90 4.77 1.64
N ASN A 69 15.07 3.83 1.15
CA ASN A 69 14.12 4.14 0.09
C ASN A 69 13.01 5.07 0.61
N PRO A 70 12.81 6.26 0.02
CA PRO A 70 11.76 7.19 0.46
C PRO A 70 10.35 6.62 0.31
N LEU A 71 10.16 5.58 -0.52
CA LEU A 71 8.91 4.84 -0.61
C LEU A 71 8.50 4.23 0.75
N LEU A 72 9.45 3.83 1.60
CA LEU A 72 9.16 3.22 2.89
C LEU A 72 8.40 4.16 3.82
N GLU A 73 8.75 5.44 3.85
CA GLU A 73 8.04 6.43 4.65
C GLU A 73 6.60 6.59 4.17
N LYS A 74 6.39 6.63 2.84
CA LYS A 74 5.05 6.68 2.26
C LYS A 74 4.23 5.43 2.60
N MET A 75 4.85 4.25 2.51
CA MET A 75 4.19 2.98 2.83
C MET A 75 3.80 2.91 4.32
N ASP A 76 4.70 3.32 5.22
CA ASP A 76 4.44 3.33 6.66
C ASP A 76 3.41 4.38 7.08
N PHE A 77 3.40 5.53 6.41
CA PHE A 77 2.35 6.52 6.62
C PHE A 77 0.99 6.00 6.13
N ALA A 78 0.94 5.45 4.91
CA ALA A 78 -0.30 4.94 4.32
C ALA A 78 -0.92 3.80 5.14
N GLN A 79 -0.12 2.84 5.62
CA GLN A 79 -0.66 1.72 6.41
C GLN A 79 -1.29 2.20 7.74
N ARG A 80 -0.80 3.29 8.33
CA ARG A 80 -1.42 3.89 9.52
C ARG A 80 -2.74 4.57 9.18
N GLU A 81 -2.77 5.39 8.13
CA GLU A 81 -3.97 6.14 7.74
C GLU A 81 -5.13 5.22 7.32
N VAL A 82 -4.83 4.09 6.65
CA VAL A 82 -5.86 3.10 6.24
C VAL A 82 -6.72 2.62 7.41
N ASN A 83 -6.16 2.51 8.63
CA ASN A 83 -6.92 2.08 9.80
C ASN A 83 -8.07 3.04 10.16
N GLY A 84 -7.95 4.33 9.81
CA GLY A 84 -8.99 5.33 10.06
C GLY A 84 -10.23 5.19 9.16
N PHE A 85 -10.15 4.36 8.12
CA PHE A 85 -11.22 4.15 7.13
C PHE A 85 -11.82 2.73 7.20
N LEU A 86 -11.47 1.94 8.21
CA LEU A 86 -12.04 0.62 8.39
C LEU A 86 -13.51 0.72 8.80
N VAL A 87 -14.38 0.02 8.08
CA VAL A 87 -15.78 -0.11 8.45
C VAL A 87 -15.93 -1.24 9.48
N VAL A 88 -16.51 -0.91 10.63
CA VAL A 88 -16.90 -1.92 11.63
C VAL A 88 -18.16 -2.61 11.11
N ARG A 89 -18.09 -3.92 10.88
CA ARG A 89 -19.31 -4.70 10.64
C ARG A 89 -20.03 -4.92 11.99
N PRO A 90 -21.35 -4.69 12.05
CA PRO A 90 -22.14 -4.98 13.24
C PRO A 90 -22.18 -6.48 13.59
#